data_AF-A0A8J7N8M1-F1
#
_entry.id   AF-A0A8J7N8M1-F1
#
_cell.length_a   1.000
_cell.length_b   1.000
_cell.length_c   1.000
_cell.angle_alpha   90.00
_cell.angle_beta   90.00
_cell.angle_gamma   90.00
#
_symmetry.space_group_name_H-M   'P 1'
#
loop_
_entity.id
_entity.type
_entity.pdbx_description
1 polymer ?
#
loop_
_entity_poly.entity_id
_entity_poly.type
_entity_poly.pdbx_seq_one_letter_code
_entity_poly.pdbx_strand_id
1 'polypeptide(L)' 'SGWSVDTATGVVTYTSAPGAGVAITAGFEFDVPVRFDTDVLAVTLDLERLGSITSIPLLELRR' A
#
# COMPACT_ATOMS: atom_id res chain seq x y z
N SER A 1 -23.02 4.56 13.09
CA SER A 1 -21.92 3.62 13.40
C SER A 1 -21.42 3.93 14.80
N GLY A 2 -21.23 2.93 15.67
CA GLY A 2 -20.80 3.14 17.07
C GLY A 2 -19.30 3.47 17.24
N TRP A 3 -18.69 4.03 16.20
CA TRP A 3 -17.29 4.43 16.16
C TRP A 3 -17.06 5.52 15.10
N SER A 4 -15.99 6.28 15.25
CA SER A 4 -15.50 7.29 14.31
C SER A 4 -13.98 7.20 14.16
N VAL A 5 -13.45 7.76 13.07
CA VAL A 5 -12.01 7.88 12.82
C VAL A 5 -11.67 9.31 12.42
N ASP A 6 -10.61 9.86 12.98
CA ASP A 6 -9.94 11.04 12.44
C ASP A 6 -8.95 10.57 11.35
N THR A 7 -9.22 10.88 10.09
CA THR A 7 -8.39 10.42 8.96
C THR A 7 -7.07 11.17 8.82
N ALA A 8 -6.90 12.30 9.53
CA ALA A 8 -5.62 13.01 9.55
C ALA A 8 -4.66 12.40 10.57
N THR A 9 -5.17 11.86 11.68
CA THR A 9 -4.35 11.32 12.79
C THR A 9 -4.41 9.80 12.93
N GLY A 10 -5.42 9.16 12.34
CA GLY A 10 -5.69 7.73 12.50
C GLY A 10 -6.38 7.35 13.81
N VAL A 11 -6.80 8.31 14.63
CA VAL A 11 -7.43 8.02 15.94
C VAL A 11 -8.83 7.45 15.74
N VAL A 12 -9.06 6.23 16.22
CA VAL A 12 -10.37 5.55 16.22
C VAL A 12 -11.03 5.70 17.59
N THR A 13 -12.24 6.25 17.63
CA THR A 13 -13.02 6.42 18.86
C THR A 13 -14.27 5.54 18.81
N TYR A 14 -14.52 4.75 19.85
CA TYR A 14 -15.77 3.99 20.02
C TYR A 14 -16.71 4.74 20.96
N THR A 15 -18.01 4.79 20.63
CA THR A 15 -19.02 5.43 21.51
C THR A 15 -19.34 4.60 22.75
N SER A 16 -19.06 3.30 22.71
CA SER A 16 -19.15 2.37 23.84
C SER A 16 -17.91 1.50 23.85
N ALA A 17 -17.40 1.19 25.03
CA ALA A 17 -16.26 0.30 25.16
C ALA A 17 -16.57 -1.07 24.53
N PRO A 18 -15.67 -1.64 23.72
CA PRO A 18 -15.77 -3.02 23.27
C PRO A 18 -15.84 -3.98 24.47
N GLY A 19 -16.58 -5.08 24.32
CA GLY A 19 -16.71 -6.08 25.38
C GLY A 19 -15.38 -6.75 25.72
N ALA A 20 -15.28 -7.27 26.95
CA ALA A 20 -14.09 -8.02 27.38
C ALA A 20 -13.83 -9.21 26.45
N GLY A 21 -12.60 -9.33 25.95
CA GLY A 21 -12.18 -10.39 25.05
C GLY A 21 -12.56 -10.20 23.57
N VAL A 22 -13.19 -9.08 23.19
CA VAL A 22 -13.47 -8.78 21.78
C VAL A 22 -12.19 -8.33 21.07
N ALA A 23 -11.81 -9.05 20.02
CA ALA A 23 -10.69 -8.67 19.18
C ALA A 23 -11.05 -7.45 18.31
N ILE A 24 -10.15 -6.46 18.28
CA ILE A 24 -10.23 -5.30 17.40
C ILE A 24 -9.12 -5.44 16.36
N THR A 25 -9.47 -5.34 15.09
CA THR A 25 -8.51 -5.38 13.98
C THR A 25 -8.57 -4.07 13.21
N ALA A 26 -7.42 -3.63 12.71
CA ALA A 26 -7.28 -2.46 11.85
C ALA A 26 -6.31 -2.80 10.71
N GLY A 27 -6.66 -2.34 9.50
CA GLY A 27 -5.76 -2.36 8.34
C GLY A 27 -5.22 -0.96 8.10
N PHE A 28 -4.03 -0.89 7.52
CA PHE A 28 -3.39 0.36 7.12
C PHE A 28 -2.88 0.22 5.69
N GLU A 29 -2.96 1.31 4.94
CA GLU A 29 -2.31 1.45 3.64
C GLU A 29 -1.09 2.35 3.82
N PHE A 30 0.03 1.96 3.23
CA PHE A 30 1.23 2.76 3.23
C PHE A 30 1.96 2.55 1.91
N ASP A 31 2.56 3.64 1.43
CA ASP A 31 3.47 3.61 0.29
C ASP A 31 4.90 3.42 0.80
N VAL A 32 5.63 2.48 0.18
CA VAL A 32 7.07 2.32 0.39
C VAL A 32 7.81 3.01 -0.75
N PRO A 33 8.72 3.97 -0.48
CA PRO A 33 9.53 4.53 -1.54
C PRO A 33 10.42 3.44 -2.14
N VAL A 34 10.40 3.33 -3.46
CA VAL A 34 11.19 2.35 -4.22
C VAL A 34 12.04 3.03 -5.27
N ARG A 35 13.06 2.33 -5.76
CA ARG A 35 13.77 2.67 -7.00
C ARG A 35 13.85 1.44 -7.92
N PHE A 36 14.12 1.65 -9.20
CA PHE A 36 14.49 0.54 -10.08
C PHE A 36 15.78 -0.11 -9.57
N ASP A 37 15.81 -1.44 -9.61
CA ASP A 37 17.00 -2.22 -9.22
C ASP A 37 18.06 -2.28 -10.33
N THR A 38 17.76 -1.70 -11.50
CA THR A 38 18.62 -1.66 -12.68
C THR A 38 18.56 -0.30 -13.35
N ASP A 39 19.61 0.04 -14.08
CA ASP A 39 19.69 1.28 -14.86
C ASP A 39 18.92 1.21 -16.19
N VAL A 40 18.49 0.01 -16.60
CA VAL A 40 17.83 -0.23 -17.89
C VAL A 40 16.47 -0.90 -17.69
N LEU A 41 15.42 -0.28 -18.23
CA LEU A 41 14.08 -0.88 -18.31
C LEU A 41 13.90 -1.51 -19.69
N ALA A 42 13.88 -2.85 -19.75
CA ALA A 42 13.67 -3.57 -21.00
C ALA A 42 12.19 -3.50 -21.42
N VAL A 43 11.94 -2.88 -22.58
CA VAL A 43 10.62 -2.76 -23.18
C VAL A 43 10.63 -3.49 -24.51
N THR A 44 9.63 -4.34 -24.75
CA THR A 44 9.45 -5.06 -26.01
C THR A 44 8.27 -4.45 -26.76
N LEU A 45 8.40 -4.28 -28.08
CA LEU A 45 7.27 -3.98 -28.96
C LEU A 45 6.75 -5.29 -29.52
N ASP A 46 5.58 -5.72 -29.07
CA ASP A 46 4.99 -7.00 -29.47
C ASP A 46 4.27 -6.88 -30.82
N LEU A 47 3.51 -5.80 -31.01
CA LEU A 47 2.80 -5.43 -32.24
C LEU A 47 2.85 -3.90 -32.41
N GLU A 48 2.46 -3.37 -33.57
CA GLU A 48 2.31 -1.93 -33.74
C GLU A 48 1.40 -1.35 -32.64
N ARG A 49 1.93 -0.45 -31.82
CA ARG A 49 1.25 0.19 -30.67
C ARG A 49 0.91 -0.73 -29.49
N LEU A 50 1.45 -1.94 -29.44
CA LEU A 50 1.39 -2.81 -28.26
C LEU A 50 2.81 -3.13 -27.78
N GLY A 51 3.18 -2.59 -26.64
CA GLY A 51 4.43 -2.93 -25.97
C GLY A 51 4.19 -3.63 -24.65
N SER A 52 5.15 -4.45 -24.23
CA SER A 52 5.14 -5.14 -22.94
C SER A 52 6.44 -4.90 -22.18
N ILE A 53 6.33 -5.00 -20.87
CA ILE A 53 7.47 -5.04 -19.95
C ILE A 53 7.34 -6.34 -19.17
N THR A 54 8.25 -7.27 -19.43
CA THR A 54 8.18 -8.61 -18.84
C THR A 54 8.47 -8.60 -17.34
N SER A 55 9.29 -7.66 -16.88
CA SER A 55 9.65 -7.53 -15.47
C SER A 55 10.00 -6.09 -15.13
N ILE A 56 9.55 -5.64 -13.96
CA ILE A 56 9.89 -4.34 -13.38
C ILE A 56 10.49 -4.60 -11.99
N PRO A 57 11.79 -4.93 -11.91
CA PRO A 57 12.44 -5.19 -10.62
C PRO A 57 12.59 -3.87 -9.86
N LEU A 58 12.13 -3.87 -8.61
CA LEU A 58 12.13 -2.72 -7.71
C LEU A 58 12.87 -3.07 -6.42
N LEU A 59 13.53 -2.06 -5.86
CA LEU A 59 14.18 -2.14 -4.55
C LEU A 59 13.53 -1.15 -3.60
N GLU A 60 13.13 -1.63 -2.42
CA GLU A 60 12.63 -0.80 -1.33
C GLU A 60 13.74 0.06 -0.70
N LEU A 61 13.44 1.33 -0.47
CA LEU A 61 14.34 2.26 0.18
C LEU A 61 14.01 2.34 1.67
N ARG A 62 14.73 1.55 2.48
CA ARG A 62 14.68 1.66 3.95
C ARG A 62 15.66 2.74 4.44
N ARG A 63 15.21 3.60 5.35
CA ARG A 63 16.05 4.53 6.12
C ARG A 63 16.36 3.96 7.49
#